data_AF-A0A850WC44-F1
#
_entry.id   AF-A0A850WC44-F1
#
_cell.length_a   1.000
_cell.length_b   1.000
_cell.length_c   1.000
_cell.angle_alpha   90.00
_cell.angle_beta   90.00
_cell.angle_gamma   90.00
#
_symmetry.space_group_name_H-M   'P 1'
#
loop_
_entity.id
_entity.type
_entity.pdbx_description
1 polymer ?
#
loop_
_entity_poly.entity_id
_entity_poly.type
_entity_poly.pdbx_seq_one_letter_code
_entity_poly.pdbx_strand_id
1 'polypeptide(L)'
;KLLARLEGRSSLKNLERYLFAEEGSPVHGDVIEFHGPEGTGKTEMLYHLIARCIIPKSGGGLEVEVMFIDTDYHFDMLRLVTILEHRLAQRTEEMIKQCLGRLFLVNCSSSTQLLLTLYSLENMFCTHPSLCLLIVDSLSAFYWIDRSNGGESLNLQEMNLKKCANCLEKLVREHHLALFATTQTLMQKSTNAAESFFPLKLQHETDTDYKPYLCKSWQQMVTHRIFFSKQCNSGNSKGFTVISCHLKRNHVAKRSFSVAECGVQF
;
A
#
# COMPACT_ATOMS: atom_id res chain seq x y z
N LYS A 1 -16.53 -21.04 -2.89
CA LYS A 1 -17.32 -21.44 -1.69
C LYS A 1 -17.85 -20.18 -1.00
N LEU A 2 -19.16 -20.10 -0.78
CA LEU A 2 -19.84 -18.93 -0.17
C LEU A 2 -19.40 -18.63 1.28
N LEU A 3 -18.87 -19.64 2.00
CA LEU A 3 -18.52 -19.55 3.42
C LEU A 3 -17.41 -18.53 3.73
N ALA A 4 -16.39 -18.39 2.89
CA ALA A 4 -15.33 -17.38 3.09
C ALA A 4 -15.85 -15.92 2.92
N ARG A 5 -17.04 -15.74 2.31
CA ARG A 5 -17.72 -14.44 2.23
C ARG A 5 -18.64 -14.20 3.45
N LEU A 6 -18.99 -15.25 4.19
CA LEU A 6 -19.92 -15.23 5.33
C LEU A 6 -19.18 -15.21 6.67
N GLU A 7 -18.02 -15.88 6.77
CA GLU A 7 -17.10 -15.76 7.90
C GLU A 7 -16.30 -14.47 7.72
N GLY A 8 -16.65 -13.43 8.48
CA GLY A 8 -15.99 -12.13 8.40
C GLY A 8 -14.46 -12.26 8.60
N ARG A 9 -13.69 -11.56 7.75
CA ARG A 9 -12.23 -11.56 7.84
C ARG A 9 -11.72 -10.92 9.13
N SER A 10 -10.57 -11.41 9.61
CA SER A 10 -9.86 -10.85 10.77
C SER A 10 -9.71 -9.34 10.66
N SER A 11 -10.00 -8.64 11.75
CA SER A 11 -9.96 -7.18 11.79
C SER A 11 -8.51 -6.66 11.73
N LEU A 12 -8.26 -5.68 10.86
CA LEU A 12 -6.99 -4.94 10.76
C LEU A 12 -6.90 -3.75 11.72
N LYS A 13 -7.78 -3.70 12.74
CA LYS A 13 -7.66 -2.74 13.85
C LYS A 13 -6.26 -2.82 14.46
N ASN A 14 -5.67 -1.66 14.70
CA ASN A 14 -4.30 -1.49 15.21
C ASN A 14 -3.19 -1.89 14.22
N LEU A 15 -3.48 -2.01 12.92
CA LEU A 15 -2.44 -2.29 11.92
C LEU A 15 -1.30 -1.27 11.99
N GLU A 16 -1.58 0.03 12.09
CA GLU A 16 -0.56 1.02 12.49
C GLU A 16 -1.24 2.29 13.02
N ARG A 17 -1.25 2.47 14.34
CA ARG A 17 -2.02 3.56 14.96
C ARG A 17 -1.49 4.94 14.59
N TYR A 18 -0.17 5.07 14.42
CA TYR A 18 0.44 6.35 14.10
C TYR A 18 0.16 6.78 12.65
N LEU A 19 0.02 5.81 11.75
CA LEU A 19 -0.25 6.07 10.34
C LEU A 19 -1.71 6.49 10.10
N PHE A 20 -2.65 5.97 10.89
CA PHE A 20 -4.10 6.14 10.67
C PHE A 20 -4.82 6.97 11.74
N ALA A 21 -4.10 7.52 12.74
CA ALA A 21 -4.63 8.23 13.91
C ALA A 21 -5.65 7.39 14.74
N GLU A 22 -6.10 7.93 15.87
CA GLU A 22 -6.94 7.19 16.84
C GLU A 22 -8.34 6.82 16.32
N GLU A 23 -8.82 7.45 15.24
CA GLU A 23 -10.22 7.29 14.78
C GLU A 23 -10.46 6.43 13.53
N GLY A 24 -9.45 5.71 13.02
CA GLY A 24 -9.71 4.78 11.92
C GLY A 24 -8.54 3.96 11.44
N SER A 25 -8.16 2.92 12.18
CA SER A 25 -7.39 1.82 11.57
C SER A 25 -8.09 1.36 10.29
N PRO A 26 -7.34 1.01 9.23
CA PRO A 26 -7.91 0.65 7.95
C PRO A 26 -8.90 -0.48 8.15
N VAL A 27 -10.11 -0.27 7.66
CA VAL A 27 -11.18 -1.26 7.69
C VAL A 27 -11.23 -2.00 6.36
N HIS A 28 -11.84 -3.17 6.38
CA HIS A 28 -12.11 -3.91 5.16
C HIS A 28 -12.90 -3.03 4.18
N GLY A 29 -12.44 -2.99 2.93
CA GLY A 29 -12.95 -2.09 1.90
C GLY A 29 -12.10 -0.83 1.70
N ASP A 30 -11.16 -0.52 2.60
CA ASP A 30 -10.27 0.63 2.42
C ASP A 30 -9.23 0.37 1.34
N VAL A 31 -9.04 1.38 0.50
CA VAL A 31 -7.96 1.48 -0.49
C VAL A 31 -7.03 2.60 -0.07
N ILE A 32 -5.78 2.25 0.24
CA ILE A 32 -4.75 3.14 0.77
C ILE A 32 -3.67 3.31 -0.30
N GLU A 33 -3.45 4.56 -0.71
CA GLU A 33 -2.40 4.94 -1.66
C GLU A 33 -1.20 5.53 -0.90
N PHE A 34 -0.05 4.88 -0.99
CA PHE A 34 1.24 5.43 -0.54
C PHE A 34 1.89 6.17 -1.69
N HIS A 35 1.89 7.49 -1.63
CA HIS A 35 2.43 8.33 -2.69
C HIS A 35 3.73 9.01 -2.26
N GLY A 36 4.72 9.08 -3.14
CA GLY A 36 5.86 9.97 -2.98
C GLY A 36 7.06 9.60 -3.84
N PRO A 37 8.12 10.44 -3.86
CA PRO A 37 9.35 10.16 -4.59
C PRO A 37 10.04 8.85 -4.20
N GLU A 38 10.98 8.39 -5.02
CA GLU A 38 11.78 7.21 -4.69
C GLU A 38 12.61 7.41 -3.42
N GLY A 39 12.78 6.32 -2.65
CA GLY A 39 13.60 6.31 -1.45
C GLY A 39 13.01 7.09 -0.27
N THR A 40 11.74 7.50 -0.28
CA THR A 40 11.06 8.17 0.83
C THR A 40 10.51 7.22 1.91
N GLY A 41 10.86 5.93 1.85
CA GLY A 41 10.50 4.93 2.88
C GLY A 41 9.16 4.21 2.65
N LYS A 42 8.56 4.32 1.45
CA LYS A 42 7.30 3.61 1.13
C LYS A 42 7.40 2.10 1.31
N THR A 43 8.38 1.46 0.67
CA THR A 43 8.59 0.00 0.75
C THR A 43 8.99 -0.45 2.16
N GLU A 44 9.78 0.35 2.89
CA GLU A 44 10.09 0.09 4.30
C GLU A 44 8.84 0.13 5.19
N MET A 45 7.91 1.06 4.92
CA MET A 45 6.61 1.06 5.58
C MET A 45 5.79 -0.17 5.21
N LEU A 46 5.83 -0.65 3.96
CA LEU A 46 5.17 -1.90 3.59
C LEU A 46 5.75 -3.09 4.35
N TYR A 47 7.08 -3.25 4.44
CA TYR A 47 7.70 -4.32 5.24
C TYR A 47 7.30 -4.23 6.71
N HIS A 48 7.26 -3.02 7.26
CA HIS A 48 6.78 -2.77 8.62
C HIS A 48 5.36 -3.29 8.83
N LEU A 49 4.45 -2.99 7.91
CA LEU A 49 3.04 -3.42 7.96
C LEU A 49 2.90 -4.94 7.76
N ILE A 50 3.64 -5.51 6.81
CA ILE A 50 3.68 -6.96 6.57
C ILE A 50 4.11 -7.68 7.84
N ALA A 51 5.21 -7.26 8.46
CA ALA A 51 5.68 -7.85 9.71
C ALA A 51 4.60 -7.80 10.81
N ARG A 52 3.91 -6.67 10.99
CA ARG A 52 2.79 -6.57 11.95
C ARG A 52 1.65 -7.54 11.65
N CYS A 53 1.35 -7.76 10.37
CA CYS A 53 0.31 -8.69 9.94
C CYS A 53 0.68 -10.14 10.23
N ILE A 54 1.88 -10.55 9.83
CA ILE A 54 2.28 -11.96 9.83
C ILE A 54 2.85 -12.44 11.16
N ILE A 55 3.16 -11.56 12.12
CA ILE A 55 3.57 -11.97 13.47
C ILE A 55 2.37 -12.53 14.24
N PRO A 56 2.53 -13.59 15.06
CA PRO A 56 1.46 -14.15 15.90
C PRO A 56 0.87 -13.12 16.87
N LYS A 57 -0.40 -13.30 17.28
CA LYS A 57 -1.05 -12.43 18.27
C LYS A 57 -0.34 -12.43 19.62
N SER A 58 0.19 -13.58 20.04
CA SER A 58 1.01 -13.70 21.25
C SER A 58 2.30 -12.89 21.19
N GLY A 59 2.82 -12.61 19.99
CA GLY A 59 3.97 -11.74 19.74
C GLY A 59 3.59 -10.28 19.43
N GLY A 60 2.33 -9.88 19.63
CA GLY A 60 1.85 -8.52 19.38
C GLY A 60 1.52 -8.21 17.91
N GLY A 61 1.49 -9.20 17.03
CA GLY A 61 1.04 -9.06 15.64
C GLY A 61 -0.46 -9.34 15.48
N LEU A 62 -0.92 -9.42 14.22
CA LEU A 62 -2.33 -9.66 13.89
C LEU A 62 -2.64 -11.11 13.53
N GLU A 63 -1.61 -11.90 13.20
CA GLU A 63 -1.75 -13.29 12.76
C GLU A 63 -2.67 -13.45 11.54
N VAL A 64 -2.45 -12.62 10.53
CA VAL A 64 -3.22 -12.63 9.27
C VAL A 64 -2.30 -12.88 8.08
N GLU A 65 -2.88 -13.36 6.98
CA GLU A 65 -2.15 -13.59 5.74
C GLU A 65 -2.14 -12.32 4.86
N VAL A 66 -1.08 -12.18 4.07
CA VAL A 66 -0.85 -11.03 3.19
C VAL A 66 -0.53 -11.51 1.78
N MET A 67 -1.17 -10.92 0.77
CA MET A 67 -0.76 -11.03 -0.63
C MET A 67 0.04 -9.79 -1.02
N PHE A 68 1.27 -9.98 -1.46
CA PHE A 68 2.14 -8.94 -2.00
C PHE A 68 2.37 -9.17 -3.50
N ILE A 69 1.99 -8.19 -4.31
CA ILE A 69 2.31 -8.15 -5.73
C ILE A 69 3.43 -7.14 -5.94
N ASP A 70 4.60 -7.65 -6.32
CA ASP A 70 5.77 -6.85 -6.65
C ASP A 70 5.83 -6.65 -8.17
N THR A 71 5.73 -5.40 -8.61
CA THR A 71 5.79 -5.06 -10.04
C THR A 71 7.15 -4.54 -10.47
N ASP A 72 8.01 -4.18 -9.51
CA ASP A 72 9.30 -3.57 -9.77
C ASP A 72 10.47 -4.52 -9.41
N TYR A 73 10.19 -5.73 -8.89
CA TYR A 73 11.19 -6.73 -8.47
C TYR A 73 12.14 -6.23 -7.37
N HIS A 74 11.63 -5.35 -6.49
CA HIS A 74 12.39 -4.75 -5.40
C HIS A 74 12.09 -5.36 -4.03
N PHE A 75 11.22 -6.38 -3.95
CA PHE A 75 10.94 -7.06 -2.69
C PHE A 75 12.20 -7.77 -2.15
N ASP A 76 12.62 -7.38 -0.97
CA ASP A 76 13.79 -7.92 -0.27
C ASP A 76 13.32 -8.78 0.92
N MET A 77 13.39 -10.10 0.71
CA MET A 77 13.02 -11.07 1.73
C MET A 77 13.96 -11.01 2.95
N LEU A 78 15.25 -10.72 2.75
CA LEU A 78 16.21 -10.62 3.86
C LEU A 78 15.87 -9.44 4.74
N ARG A 79 15.49 -8.30 4.13
CA ARG A 79 15.05 -7.12 4.88
C ARG A 79 13.83 -7.42 5.75
N LEU A 80 12.84 -8.14 5.23
CA LEU A 80 11.66 -8.56 6.01
C LEU A 80 12.07 -9.50 7.15
N VAL A 81 12.95 -10.47 6.90
CA VAL A 81 13.45 -11.39 7.93
C VAL A 81 14.16 -10.64 9.06
N THR A 82 15.02 -9.66 8.74
CA THR A 82 15.66 -8.81 9.76
C THR A 82 14.62 -8.11 10.64
N ILE A 83 13.55 -7.58 10.04
CA ILE A 83 12.47 -6.93 10.81
C ILE A 83 11.79 -7.94 11.75
N LEU A 84 11.53 -9.16 11.28
CA LEU A 84 10.93 -10.22 12.08
C LEU A 84 11.83 -10.63 13.25
N GLU A 85 13.12 -10.84 13.01
CA GLU A 85 14.11 -11.19 14.05
C GLU A 85 14.16 -10.14 15.16
N HIS A 86 14.11 -8.86 14.81
CA HIS A 86 14.14 -7.79 15.80
C HIS A 86 12.82 -7.61 16.57
N ARG A 87 11.69 -8.13 16.06
CA ARG A 87 10.37 -8.01 16.70
C ARG A 87 9.95 -9.22 17.51
N LEU A 88 10.39 -10.41 17.10
CA LEU A 88 10.05 -11.65 17.77
C LEU A 88 10.88 -11.80 19.05
N ALA A 89 10.21 -12.11 20.16
CA ALA A 89 10.87 -12.42 21.42
C ALA A 89 11.76 -13.67 21.33
N GLN A 90 11.32 -14.65 20.53
CA GLN A 90 12.06 -15.86 20.21
C GLN A 90 12.46 -15.83 18.73
N ARG A 91 13.77 -15.72 18.48
CA ARG A 91 14.37 -15.62 17.14
C ARG A 91 14.72 -16.99 16.57
N THR A 92 13.81 -17.95 16.70
CA THR A 92 14.02 -19.29 16.16
C THR A 92 13.66 -19.34 14.67
N GLU A 93 14.38 -20.15 13.91
CA GLU A 93 14.14 -20.31 12.47
C GLU A 93 12.72 -20.81 12.19
N GLU A 94 12.20 -21.69 13.05
CA GLU A 94 10.84 -22.22 12.96
C GLU A 94 9.78 -21.12 13.11
N MET A 95 9.98 -20.19 14.05
CA MET A 95 9.05 -19.08 14.27
C MET A 95 9.05 -18.11 13.08
N ILE A 96 10.23 -17.82 12.52
CA ILE A 96 10.34 -16.98 11.32
C ILE A 96 9.66 -17.65 10.13
N LYS A 97 9.93 -18.94 9.90
CA LYS A 97 9.26 -19.73 8.84
C LYS A 97 7.74 -19.74 9.01
N GLN A 98 7.25 -19.89 10.24
CA GLN A 98 5.82 -19.83 10.52
C GLN A 98 5.21 -18.46 10.18
N CYS A 99 5.93 -17.36 10.48
CA CYS A 99 5.50 -16.02 10.08
C CYS A 99 5.49 -15.86 8.55
N LEU A 100 6.58 -16.24 7.88
CA LEU A 100 6.70 -16.14 6.43
C LEU A 100 5.70 -17.02 5.68
N GLY A 101 5.24 -18.13 6.29
CA GLY A 101 4.16 -18.97 5.75
C GLY A 101 2.81 -18.25 5.60
N ARG A 102 2.66 -17.06 6.19
CA ARG A 102 1.48 -16.17 6.01
C ARG A 102 1.67 -15.11 4.93
N LEU A 103 2.83 -15.06 4.27
CA LEU A 103 3.10 -14.13 3.16
C LEU A 103 3.05 -14.86 1.82
N PHE A 104 2.18 -14.40 0.93
CA PHE A 104 2.16 -14.79 -0.46
C PHE A 104 2.81 -13.67 -1.29
N LEU A 105 3.82 -14.02 -2.09
CA LEU A 105 4.56 -13.08 -2.93
C LEU A 105 4.40 -13.47 -4.40
N VAL A 106 4.02 -12.51 -5.25
CA VAL A 106 3.90 -12.69 -6.70
C VAL A 106 4.59 -11.54 -7.40
N ASN A 107 5.43 -11.83 -8.39
CA ASN A 107 6.04 -10.80 -9.24
C ASN A 107 5.28 -10.64 -10.56
N CYS A 108 5.14 -9.41 -11.04
CA CYS A 108 4.56 -9.08 -12.33
C CYS A 108 5.52 -8.18 -13.12
N SER A 109 5.78 -8.49 -14.39
CA SER A 109 6.68 -7.71 -15.26
C SER A 109 5.96 -6.83 -16.29
N SER A 110 4.62 -6.89 -16.33
CA SER A 110 3.81 -6.05 -17.21
C SER A 110 2.42 -5.79 -16.65
N SER A 111 1.75 -4.74 -17.14
CA SER A 111 0.37 -4.41 -16.79
C SER A 111 -0.62 -5.51 -17.17
N THR A 112 -0.37 -6.21 -18.29
CA THR A 112 -1.15 -7.39 -18.71
C THR A 112 -0.98 -8.56 -17.74
N GLN A 113 0.26 -8.87 -17.33
CA GLN A 113 0.50 -9.94 -16.35
C GLN A 113 -0.14 -9.59 -15.00
N LEU A 114 -0.02 -8.34 -14.54
CA LEU A 114 -0.69 -7.88 -13.34
C LEU A 114 -2.21 -8.11 -13.43
N LEU A 115 -2.84 -7.73 -14.55
CA LEU A 115 -4.27 -7.93 -14.76
C LEU A 115 -4.67 -9.40 -14.69
N LEU A 116 -3.92 -10.29 -15.34
CA LEU A 116 -4.18 -11.73 -15.32
C LEU A 116 -4.00 -12.32 -13.91
N THR A 117 -2.97 -11.88 -13.19
CA THR A 117 -2.74 -12.24 -11.78
C THR A 117 -3.94 -11.84 -10.93
N LEU A 118 -4.44 -10.60 -11.06
CA LEU A 118 -5.60 -10.14 -10.29
C LEU A 118 -6.85 -11.01 -10.52
N TYR A 119 -7.10 -11.45 -11.76
CA TYR A 119 -8.19 -12.38 -12.04
C TYR A 119 -8.00 -13.75 -11.40
N SER A 120 -6.77 -14.27 -11.30
CA SER A 120 -6.50 -15.58 -10.69
C SER A 120 -6.60 -15.54 -9.15
N LEU A 121 -6.40 -14.37 -8.54
CA LEU A 121 -6.48 -14.21 -7.09
C LEU A 121 -7.90 -14.39 -6.51
N GLU A 122 -8.96 -14.26 -7.30
CA GLU A 122 -10.36 -14.45 -6.84
C GLU A 122 -10.54 -15.82 -6.16
N ASN A 123 -9.93 -16.88 -6.72
CA ASN A 123 -9.96 -18.21 -6.11
C ASN A 123 -9.11 -18.29 -4.84
N MET A 124 -7.94 -17.65 -4.82
CA MET A 124 -7.04 -17.66 -3.67
C MET A 124 -7.68 -16.99 -2.44
N PHE A 125 -8.34 -15.84 -2.62
CA PHE A 125 -9.04 -15.16 -1.52
C PHE A 125 -10.22 -15.99 -0.98
N CYS A 126 -10.80 -16.88 -1.79
CA CYS A 126 -11.83 -17.81 -1.34
C CYS A 126 -11.29 -18.99 -0.54
N THR A 127 -10.06 -19.43 -0.80
CA THR A 127 -9.43 -20.55 -0.09
C THR A 127 -8.66 -20.11 1.16
N HIS A 128 -8.27 -18.84 1.24
CA HIS A 128 -7.53 -18.25 2.34
C HIS A 128 -8.37 -17.18 3.08
N PRO A 129 -9.21 -17.57 4.06
CA PRO A 129 -10.04 -16.63 4.82
C PRO A 129 -9.21 -15.69 5.72
N SER A 130 -8.00 -16.11 6.12
CA SER A 130 -7.07 -15.28 6.92
C SER A 130 -6.35 -14.21 6.09
N LEU A 131 -6.45 -14.25 4.75
CA LEU A 131 -5.86 -13.27 3.85
C LEU A 131 -6.68 -11.97 3.84
N CYS A 132 -6.23 -11.00 4.63
CA CYS A 132 -6.97 -9.75 4.86
C CYS A 132 -6.36 -8.54 4.14
N LEU A 133 -5.11 -8.68 3.67
CA LEU A 133 -4.32 -7.58 3.14
C LEU A 133 -3.79 -7.92 1.73
N LEU A 134 -4.11 -7.05 0.76
CA LEU A 134 -3.53 -7.06 -0.58
C LEU A 134 -2.62 -5.84 -0.73
N ILE A 135 -1.38 -6.06 -1.18
CA ILE A 135 -0.38 -5.02 -1.41
C ILE A 135 0.05 -5.06 -2.88
N VAL A 136 0.15 -3.90 -3.52
CA VAL A 136 0.71 -3.73 -4.88
C VAL A 136 1.84 -2.69 -4.83
N ASP A 137 3.09 -3.12 -4.98
CA ASP A 137 4.28 -2.25 -4.98
C ASP A 137 5.01 -2.38 -6.33
N SER A 138 4.90 -1.45 -7.29
CA SER A 138 4.09 -0.23 -7.33
C SER A 138 3.01 -0.28 -8.42
N LEU A 139 1.83 0.27 -8.14
CA LEU A 139 0.76 0.34 -9.15
C LEU A 139 1.13 1.23 -10.35
N SER A 140 2.07 2.16 -10.15
CA SER A 140 2.57 3.07 -11.18
C SER A 140 3.66 2.48 -12.08
N ALA A 141 4.18 1.28 -11.79
CA ALA A 141 5.34 0.69 -12.47
C ALA A 141 5.24 0.71 -14.00
N PHE A 142 4.08 0.36 -14.55
CA PHE A 142 3.88 0.23 -16.00
C PHE A 142 3.35 1.50 -16.67
N TYR A 143 3.23 2.62 -15.95
CA TYR A 143 2.56 3.83 -16.43
C TYR A 143 3.12 4.32 -17.78
N TRP A 144 4.44 4.48 -17.89
CA TRP A 144 5.07 5.01 -19.10
C TRP A 144 5.00 4.03 -20.28
N ILE A 145 5.13 2.74 -19.99
CA ILE A 145 5.06 1.70 -21.01
C ILE A 145 3.65 1.63 -21.60
N ASP A 146 2.62 1.63 -20.76
CA ASP A 146 1.22 1.63 -21.19
C ASP A 146 0.86 2.91 -21.98
N ARG A 147 1.35 4.07 -21.53
CA ARG A 147 1.21 5.35 -22.25
C ARG A 147 1.83 5.32 -23.63
N SER A 148 3.03 4.74 -23.77
CA SER A 148 3.68 4.58 -25.07
C SER A 148 2.89 3.65 -25.99
N ASN A 149 2.48 2.48 -25.46
CA ASN A 149 1.75 1.46 -26.23
C ASN A 149 0.35 1.92 -26.69
N GLY A 150 -0.26 2.86 -25.98
CA GLY A 150 -1.58 3.40 -26.33
C GLY A 150 -1.60 4.39 -27.50
N GLY A 151 -0.43 4.82 -28.00
CA GLY A 151 -0.33 5.79 -29.10
C GLY A 151 -1.05 7.10 -28.78
N GLU A 152 -1.84 7.63 -29.70
CA GLU A 152 -2.57 8.90 -29.51
C GLU A 152 -3.85 8.76 -28.67
N SER A 153 -4.34 7.53 -28.45
CA SER A 153 -5.60 7.30 -27.77
C SER A 153 -5.43 7.20 -26.26
N LEU A 154 -5.84 8.23 -25.53
CA LEU A 154 -5.87 8.23 -24.06
C LEU A 154 -6.60 7.01 -23.47
N ASN A 155 -7.61 6.48 -24.19
CA ASN A 155 -8.33 5.29 -23.76
C ASN A 155 -7.45 4.04 -23.81
N LEU A 156 -6.67 3.86 -24.87
CA LEU A 156 -5.73 2.74 -25.00
C LEU A 156 -4.56 2.90 -24.02
N GLN A 157 -4.05 4.11 -23.87
CA GLN A 157 -2.98 4.44 -22.93
C GLN A 157 -3.30 4.06 -21.48
N GLU A 158 -4.56 4.20 -21.07
CA GLU A 158 -5.00 3.91 -19.70
C GLU A 158 -5.75 2.58 -19.58
N MET A 159 -5.91 1.81 -20.67
CA MET A 159 -6.81 0.66 -20.73
C MET A 159 -6.46 -0.39 -19.69
N ASN A 160 -5.19 -0.79 -19.59
CA ASN A 160 -4.76 -1.84 -18.67
C ASN A 160 -4.89 -1.38 -17.22
N LEU A 161 -4.41 -0.17 -16.89
CA LEU A 161 -4.57 0.40 -15.56
C LEU A 161 -6.05 0.52 -15.14
N LYS A 162 -6.94 0.93 -16.05
CA LYS A 162 -8.40 0.98 -15.79
C LYS A 162 -8.95 -0.41 -15.46
N LYS A 163 -8.56 -1.43 -16.22
CA LYS A 163 -8.97 -2.83 -15.95
C LYS A 163 -8.44 -3.32 -14.61
N CYS A 164 -7.16 -3.05 -14.29
CA CYS A 164 -6.57 -3.39 -13.01
C CYS A 164 -7.28 -2.70 -11.85
N ALA A 165 -7.53 -1.39 -11.95
CA ALA A 165 -8.24 -0.62 -10.92
C ALA A 165 -9.66 -1.17 -10.67
N ASN A 166 -10.41 -1.45 -11.72
CA ASN A 166 -11.76 -2.04 -11.59
C ASN A 166 -11.71 -3.45 -10.98
N CYS A 167 -10.72 -4.27 -11.34
CA CYS A 167 -10.55 -5.60 -10.78
C CYS A 167 -10.17 -5.54 -9.29
N LEU A 168 -9.22 -4.67 -8.93
CA LEU A 168 -8.84 -4.40 -7.54
C LEU A 168 -10.04 -3.94 -6.70
N GLU A 169 -10.85 -3.00 -7.23
CA GLU A 169 -12.06 -2.53 -6.55
C GLU A 169 -13.03 -3.67 -6.27
N LYS A 170 -13.26 -4.54 -7.28
CA LYS A 170 -14.10 -5.73 -7.15
C LYS A 170 -13.54 -6.64 -6.04
N LEU A 171 -12.26 -6.97 -6.09
CA LEU A 171 -11.62 -7.85 -5.10
C LEU A 171 -11.73 -7.30 -3.68
N VAL A 172 -11.44 -6.02 -3.48
CA VAL A 172 -11.51 -5.34 -2.19
C VAL A 172 -12.93 -5.39 -1.61
N ARG A 173 -13.94 -5.07 -2.42
CA ARG A 173 -15.35 -5.05 -2.00
C ARG A 173 -15.91 -6.44 -1.75
N GLU A 174 -15.68 -7.38 -2.67
CA GLU A 174 -16.29 -8.70 -2.64
C GLU A 174 -15.67 -9.65 -1.62
N HIS A 175 -14.39 -9.44 -1.32
CA HIS A 175 -13.65 -10.25 -0.36
C HIS A 175 -13.35 -9.51 0.93
N HIS A 176 -13.86 -8.29 1.14
CA HIS A 176 -13.63 -7.53 2.37
C HIS A 176 -12.13 -7.44 2.73
N LEU A 177 -11.30 -7.00 1.78
CA LEU A 177 -9.85 -6.84 1.95
C LEU A 177 -9.51 -5.38 2.27
N ALA A 178 -8.34 -5.12 2.86
CA ALA A 178 -7.70 -3.81 2.73
C ALA A 178 -6.66 -3.86 1.60
N LEU A 179 -6.63 -2.82 0.78
CA LEU A 179 -5.68 -2.68 -0.33
C LEU A 179 -4.69 -1.57 -0.03
N PHE A 180 -3.40 -1.88 -0.09
CA PHE A 180 -2.32 -0.90 -0.11
C PHE A 180 -1.69 -0.91 -1.50
N ALA A 181 -1.51 0.25 -2.09
CA ALA A 181 -0.72 0.38 -3.31
C ALA A 181 0.25 1.56 -3.21
N THR A 182 1.45 1.38 -3.73
CA THR A 182 2.40 2.49 -3.83
C THR A 182 2.31 3.15 -5.21
N THR A 183 2.53 4.46 -5.23
CA THR A 183 2.64 5.25 -6.45
C THR A 183 3.84 6.20 -6.35
N GLN A 184 4.54 6.39 -7.46
CA GLN A 184 5.70 7.27 -7.56
C GLN A 184 5.27 8.68 -7.99
N THR A 185 6.09 9.69 -7.66
CA THR A 185 5.90 11.06 -8.14
C THR A 185 6.47 11.19 -9.56
N LEU A 186 5.63 10.97 -10.58
CA LEU A 186 6.04 11.05 -11.98
C LEU A 186 5.82 12.44 -12.61
N MET A 187 4.86 13.19 -12.08
CA MET A 187 4.46 14.50 -12.60
C MET A 187 4.82 15.59 -11.59
N GLN A 188 5.40 16.70 -12.06
CA GLN A 188 5.59 17.91 -11.26
C GLN A 188 4.46 18.90 -11.51
N LYS A 189 4.16 19.73 -10.51
CA LYS A 189 3.16 20.79 -10.60
C LYS A 189 3.69 21.91 -11.52
N SER A 190 3.03 22.15 -12.65
CA SER A 190 3.22 23.40 -13.39
C SER A 190 2.56 24.54 -12.59
N THR A 191 3.15 25.73 -12.58
CA THR A 191 2.77 26.94 -11.82
C THR A 191 1.33 27.47 -12.03
N ASN A 192 0.49 26.79 -12.82
CA ASN A 192 -0.89 27.20 -13.11
C ASN A 192 -1.88 26.50 -12.15
N ALA A 193 -2.30 27.24 -11.13
CA ALA A 193 -3.13 26.81 -10.00
C ALA A 193 -4.64 26.71 -10.32
N ALA A 194 -5.04 25.98 -11.37
CA ALA A 194 -6.45 25.92 -11.78
C ALA A 194 -7.18 24.60 -11.46
N GLU A 195 -6.48 23.50 -11.19
CA GLU A 195 -7.12 22.20 -10.90
C GLU A 195 -6.58 21.60 -9.61
N SER A 196 -7.10 22.05 -8.47
CA SER A 196 -6.77 21.50 -7.16
C SER A 196 -7.89 20.58 -6.69
N PHE A 197 -7.56 19.30 -6.49
CA PHE A 197 -8.51 18.26 -6.06
C PHE A 197 -8.60 18.12 -4.53
N PHE A 198 -7.84 18.92 -3.80
CA PHE A 198 -7.96 19.00 -2.34
C PHE A 198 -8.94 20.11 -1.96
N PRO A 199 -9.85 19.86 -0.98
CA PRO A 199 -10.60 20.93 -0.33
C PRO A 199 -9.63 22.05 0.10
N LEU A 200 -10.01 23.33 -0.08
CA LEU A 200 -9.20 24.50 0.25
C LEU A 200 -8.56 24.45 1.66
N LYS A 201 -9.19 23.76 2.63
CA LYS A 201 -8.65 23.55 3.98
C LYS A 201 -7.42 22.63 4.04
N LEU A 202 -7.33 21.61 3.18
CA LEU A 202 -6.18 20.69 3.14
C LEU A 202 -4.96 21.34 2.46
N GLN A 203 -5.16 22.35 1.62
CA GLN A 203 -4.08 22.97 0.84
C GLN A 203 -3.04 23.69 1.71
N HIS A 204 -3.44 24.21 2.88
CA HIS A 204 -2.55 24.94 3.78
C HIS A 204 -1.66 24.03 4.64
N GLU A 205 -2.02 22.76 4.81
CA GLU A 205 -1.27 21.78 5.61
C GLU A 205 -0.46 20.79 4.76
N THR A 206 -0.91 20.53 3.52
CA THR A 206 -0.24 19.64 2.58
C THR A 206 0.51 20.45 1.53
N ASP A 207 1.69 20.97 1.87
CA ASP A 207 2.66 21.50 0.90
C ASP A 207 3.26 20.35 0.07
N THR A 208 2.41 19.63 -0.64
CA THR A 208 2.74 18.44 -1.41
C THR A 208 2.45 18.73 -2.87
N ASP A 209 3.47 18.60 -3.73
CA ASP A 209 3.40 18.71 -5.20
C ASP A 209 2.67 17.51 -5.85
N TYR A 210 1.58 17.06 -5.25
CA TYR A 210 0.80 15.95 -5.76
C TYR A 210 -0.05 16.37 -6.96
N LYS A 211 0.22 15.76 -8.11
CA LYS A 211 -0.65 15.80 -9.29
C LYS A 211 -1.16 14.38 -9.59
N PRO A 212 -2.47 14.12 -9.47
CA PRO A 212 -3.00 12.80 -9.80
C PRO A 212 -2.82 12.53 -11.30
N TYR A 213 -2.21 11.38 -11.64
CA TYR A 213 -1.90 11.01 -13.03
C TYR A 213 -2.41 9.62 -13.41
N LEU A 214 -2.77 8.78 -12.43
CA LEU A 214 -3.40 7.49 -12.65
C LEU A 214 -4.86 7.68 -13.10
N CYS A 215 -5.46 6.63 -13.67
CA CYS A 215 -6.81 6.70 -14.24
C CYS A 215 -7.89 7.09 -13.20
N LYS A 216 -9.02 7.63 -13.68
CA LYS A 216 -10.13 8.07 -12.83
C LYS A 216 -10.69 6.95 -11.93
N SER A 217 -10.76 5.71 -12.42
CA SER A 217 -11.21 4.56 -11.63
C SER A 217 -10.38 4.38 -10.35
N TRP A 218 -9.04 4.47 -10.46
CA TRP A 218 -8.16 4.43 -9.30
C TRP A 218 -8.45 5.59 -8.34
N GLN A 219 -8.47 6.82 -8.87
CA GLN A 219 -8.63 8.02 -8.06
C GLN A 219 -9.93 8.03 -7.24
N GLN A 220 -11.01 7.46 -7.78
CA GLN A 220 -12.33 7.43 -7.14
C GLN A 220 -12.44 6.38 -6.03
N MET A 221 -11.71 5.26 -6.13
CA MET A 221 -11.79 4.20 -5.13
C MET A 221 -10.83 4.40 -3.95
N VAL A 222 -9.77 5.20 -4.10
CA VAL A 222 -8.84 5.52 -3.01
C VAL A 222 -9.59 6.18 -1.86
N THR A 223 -9.41 5.64 -0.66
CA THR A 223 -10.04 6.11 0.59
C THR A 223 -9.09 6.96 1.44
N HIS A 224 -7.80 6.61 1.38
CA HIS A 224 -6.71 7.23 2.12
C HIS A 224 -5.55 7.47 1.17
N ARG A 225 -5.00 8.69 1.19
CA ARG A 225 -3.70 9.00 0.56
C ARG A 225 -2.70 9.34 1.62
N ILE A 226 -1.55 8.69 1.58
CA ILE A 226 -0.45 8.92 2.50
C ILE A 226 0.75 9.39 1.70
N PHE A 227 1.16 10.64 1.95
CA PHE A 227 2.27 11.28 1.26
C PHE A 227 3.56 11.07 2.04
N PHE A 228 4.58 10.50 1.38
CA PHE A 228 5.90 10.23 1.95
C PHE A 228 6.92 11.22 1.43
N SER A 229 7.68 11.83 2.34
CA SER A 229 8.77 12.76 2.03
C SER A 229 10.01 12.51 2.90
N LYS A 230 11.19 12.83 2.39
CA LYS A 230 12.43 12.85 3.17
C LYS A 230 12.52 14.16 3.97
N GLN A 231 12.99 14.08 5.22
CA GLN A 231 13.33 15.26 6.01
C GLN A 231 14.81 15.60 5.78
N CYS A 232 15.08 16.81 5.30
CA CYS A 232 16.45 17.33 5.21
C CYS A 232 16.85 17.93 6.56
N ASN A 233 17.33 17.11 7.48
CA ASN A 233 17.98 17.61 8.69
C ASN A 233 19.51 17.58 8.49
N SER A 234 20.21 18.58 9.04
CA SER A 234 21.67 18.74 8.99
C SER A 234 22.46 17.71 9.82
N GLY A 235 21.78 16.76 10.48
CA GLY A 235 22.39 15.68 11.26
C GLY A 235 22.26 14.32 10.57
N ASN A 236 23.19 13.40 10.86
CA ASN A 236 23.36 12.08 10.22
C ASN A 236 22.14 11.12 10.23
N SER A 237 21.03 11.46 10.87
CA SER A 237 19.84 10.61 10.90
C SER A 237 18.88 10.96 9.75
N LYS A 238 18.70 10.03 8.81
CA LYS A 238 17.72 10.15 7.72
C LYS A 238 16.30 10.04 8.30
N GLY A 239 15.70 11.18 8.62
CA GLY A 239 14.30 11.28 9.01
C GLY A 239 13.38 11.26 7.80
N PHE A 240 12.19 10.70 7.97
CA PHE A 240 11.11 10.73 6.99
C PHE A 240 9.87 11.37 7.60
N THR A 241 8.93 11.76 6.75
CA THR A 241 7.66 12.31 7.17
C THR A 241 6.55 11.69 6.34
N VAL A 242 5.45 11.35 7.00
CA VAL A 242 4.18 11.00 6.36
C VAL A 242 3.13 12.06 6.63
N ILE A 243 2.33 12.35 5.62
CA ILE A 243 1.08 13.10 5.75
C ILE A 243 -0.06 12.18 5.32
N SER A 244 -0.86 11.75 6.28
CA SER A 244 -2.00 10.85 6.08
C SER A 244 -3.27 11.66 5.88
N CYS A 245 -3.94 11.48 4.73
CA CYS A 245 -5.17 12.17 4.37
C CYS A 245 -6.30 11.15 4.18
N HIS A 246 -7.34 11.23 5.00
CA HIS A 246 -8.57 10.47 4.77
C HIS A 246 -9.53 11.29 3.89
N LEU A 247 -9.73 10.85 2.64
CA LEU A 247 -10.42 11.63 1.60
C LEU A 247 -11.92 11.84 1.86
N LYS A 248 -12.56 10.98 2.66
CA LYS A 248 -14.00 11.11 2.99
C LYS A 248 -14.25 11.92 4.26
N ARG A 249 -13.35 11.83 5.24
CA ARG A 249 -13.49 12.50 6.55
C ARG A 249 -12.77 13.84 6.61
N ASN A 250 -12.00 14.21 5.59
CA ASN A 250 -11.16 15.42 5.54
C ASN A 250 -10.22 15.54 6.75
N HIS A 251 -9.78 14.40 7.28
CA HIS A 251 -8.82 14.35 8.39
C HIS A 251 -7.41 14.24 7.82
N VAL A 252 -6.49 15.07 8.35
CA VAL A 252 -5.09 15.11 8.00
C VAL A 252 -4.25 14.91 9.25
N ALA A 253 -3.24 14.05 9.17
CA ALA A 253 -2.26 13.88 10.23
C ALA A 253 -0.85 13.85 9.66
N LYS A 254 0.03 14.66 10.22
CA LYS A 254 1.47 14.64 9.92
C LYS A 254 2.21 13.91 11.03
N ARG A 255 3.10 12.99 10.64
CA ARG A 255 3.98 12.25 11.55
C ARG A 255 5.37 12.14 10.95
N SER A 256 6.38 12.19 11.79
CA SER A 256 7.74 11.81 11.40
C SER A 256 7.93 10.33 11.65
N PHE A 257 8.88 9.72 10.93
CA PHE A 257 9.32 8.37 11.22
C PHE A 257 10.79 8.17 10.81
N SER A 258 11.42 7.14 11.34
CA SER A 258 12.74 6.66 10.95
C SER A 258 12.67 5.19 10.55
N VAL A 259 13.68 4.73 9.80
CA VAL A 259 13.83 3.33 9.41
C VAL A 259 14.96 2.72 10.24
N ALA A 260 14.64 1.67 11.00
CA ALA A 260 15.56 0.94 11.87
C ALA A 260 15.53 -0.56 11.54
N GLU A 261 16.40 -1.35 12.18
CA GLU A 261 16.46 -2.82 11.97
C GLU A 261 15.12 -3.49 12.28
N CYS A 262 14.41 -3.01 13.32
CA CYS A 262 13.08 -3.47 13.69
C CYS A 262 11.93 -2.94 12.82
N GLY A 263 12.22 -2.27 11.69
CA GLY A 263 11.24 -1.67 10.78
C GLY A 263 11.07 -0.17 11.01
N VAL A 264 9.85 0.35 10.78
CA VAL A 264 9.55 1.77 10.94
C VAL A 264 9.31 2.13 12.41
N GLN A 265 9.84 3.27 12.84
CA GLN A 265 9.61 3.88 14.15
C GLN A 265 9.06 5.29 13.98
N PHE A 266 7.87 5.55 14.53
CA PHE A 266 7.24 6.87 14.54
C PHE A 266 7.71 7.74 15.70
#